data_AF-A0A1E3VQE0-F1
#
_entry.id   AF-A0A1E3VQE0-F1
#
_cell.length_a   1.000
_cell.length_b   1.000
_cell.length_c   1.000
_cell.angle_alpha   90.00
_cell.angle_beta   90.00
_cell.angle_gamma   90.00
#
_symmetry.space_group_name_H-M   'P 1'
#
loop_
_entity.id
_entity.type
_entity.pdbx_description
1 polymer ?
#
loop_
_entity_poly.entity_id
_entity_poly.type
_entity_poly.pdbx_seq_one_letter_code
_entity_poly.pdbx_strand_id
1 'polypeptide(L)'
;MDIAGFTLADGRTITVVKGWWRGTRAEKAFLREAFAGACREFFTVLGPGSDRAHYNHFHVDLLITNVSKGGGHYCRPQPKQGLFAAADDTSPVSTASVKPIPFTGTTEADQQMPAYTLGPAH
;
A
#
# COMPACT_ATOMS: atom_id res chain seq x y z
N MET A 1 5.14 -9.50 -1.83
CA MET A 1 5.18 -9.15 -0.39
C MET A 1 3.75 -9.08 0.10
N ASP A 2 3.48 -9.50 1.34
CA ASP A 2 2.11 -9.53 1.88
C ASP A 2 2.00 -8.73 3.17
N ILE A 3 0.99 -7.85 3.24
CA ILE A 3 0.71 -6.99 4.40
C ILE A 3 -0.61 -7.42 5.03
N ALA A 4 -0.55 -7.97 6.24
CA ALA A 4 -1.72 -8.44 6.98
C ALA A 4 -2.33 -7.38 7.92
N GLY A 5 -1.64 -6.27 8.18
CA GLY A 5 -2.10 -5.21 9.07
C GLY A 5 -1.08 -4.09 9.28
N PHE A 6 -1.50 -3.08 10.04
CA PHE A 6 -0.74 -1.87 10.34
C PHE A 6 -0.80 -1.60 11.85
N THR A 7 0.34 -1.26 12.44
CA THR A 7 0.40 -0.68 13.78
C THR A 7 0.58 0.82 13.64
N LEU A 8 -0.32 1.59 14.25
CA LEU A 8 -0.33 3.04 14.20
C LEU A 8 0.57 3.62 15.30
N ALA A 9 0.91 4.90 15.17
CA ALA A 9 1.77 5.60 16.13
C ALA A 9 1.20 5.64 17.56
N ASP A 10 -0.12 5.55 17.70
CA ASP A 10 -0.82 5.47 19.00
C ASP A 10 -0.84 4.04 19.59
N GLY A 11 -0.17 3.08 18.95
CA GLY A 11 -0.10 1.68 19.37
C GLY A 11 -1.29 0.82 18.92
N ARG A 12 -2.33 1.40 18.32
CA ARG A 12 -3.46 0.62 17.79
C ARG A 12 -3.02 -0.23 16.61
N THR A 13 -3.56 -1.45 16.52
CA THR A 13 -3.31 -2.36 15.39
C THR A 13 -4.57 -2.56 14.57
N ILE A 14 -4.50 -2.25 13.27
CA ILE A 14 -5.55 -2.49 12.28
C ILE A 14 -5.13 -3.68 11.41
N THR A 15 -5.76 -4.84 11.62
CA THR A 15 -5.57 -5.99 10.72
C THR A 15 -6.43 -5.82 9.46
N VAL A 16 -5.90 -6.21 8.30
CA VAL A 16 -6.64 -6.16 7.02
C VAL A 16 -7.91 -6.99 7.11
N VAL A 17 -7.83 -8.24 7.60
CA VAL A 17 -9.00 -9.11 7.70
C VAL A 17 -10.11 -8.55 8.59
N LYS A 18 -9.80 -8.04 9.79
CA LYS A 18 -10.86 -7.49 10.66
C LYS A 18 -11.31 -6.13 10.16
N GLY A 19 -10.37 -5.23 9.86
CA GLY A 19 -10.63 -3.86 9.47
C GLY A 19 -11.43 -3.75 8.17
N TRP A 20 -11.11 -4.56 7.16
CA TRP A 20 -11.78 -4.50 5.85
C TRP A 20 -13.23 -4.94 5.90
N TRP A 21 -13.51 -6.05 6.58
CA TRP A 21 -14.85 -6.67 6.60
C TRP A 21 -15.71 -6.09 7.72
N ARG A 22 -15.16 -6.00 8.93
CA ARG A 22 -15.91 -5.74 10.17
C ARG A 22 -15.41 -4.52 10.96
N GLY A 23 -14.42 -3.80 10.43
CA GLY A 23 -13.87 -2.62 11.06
C GLY A 23 -14.84 -1.45 11.11
N THR A 24 -14.47 -0.47 11.94
CA THR A 24 -15.10 0.84 11.99
C THR A 24 -15.01 1.55 10.64
N ARG A 25 -15.81 2.62 10.47
CA ARG A 25 -15.73 3.47 9.27
C ARG A 25 -14.30 3.99 9.03
N ALA A 26 -13.63 4.43 10.10
CA ALA A 26 -12.27 4.96 10.03
C ALA A 26 -11.24 3.90 9.61
N GLU A 27 -11.30 2.69 10.17
CA GLU A 27 -10.39 1.59 9.80
C GLU A 27 -10.60 1.14 8.35
N LYS A 28 -11.87 1.05 7.93
CA LYS A 28 -12.21 0.76 6.53
C LYS A 28 -11.65 1.84 5.61
N ALA A 29 -11.88 3.12 5.91
CA ALA A 29 -11.37 4.22 5.11
C ALA A 29 -9.84 4.20 5.02
N PHE A 30 -9.15 4.03 6.15
CA PHE A 30 -7.69 3.91 6.20
C PHE A 30 -7.18 2.77 5.30
N LEU A 31 -7.75 1.57 5.43
CA LEU A 31 -7.31 0.42 4.63
C LEU A 31 -7.60 0.59 3.13
N ARG A 32 -8.70 1.26 2.76
CA ARG A 32 -9.00 1.58 1.36
C ARG A 32 -8.00 2.58 0.79
N GLU A 33 -7.60 3.59 1.56
CA GLU A 33 -6.58 4.55 1.12
C GLU A 33 -5.21 3.90 1.02
N ALA A 34 -4.81 3.10 2.01
CA ALA A 34 -3.55 2.36 1.96
C ALA A 34 -3.47 1.46 0.72
N PHE A 35 -4.56 0.75 0.41
CA PHE A 35 -4.67 -0.08 -0.80
C PHE A 35 -4.60 0.75 -2.09
N ALA A 36 -5.34 1.87 -2.15
CA ALA A 36 -5.32 2.76 -3.32
C ALA A 36 -3.95 3.41 -3.53
N GLY A 37 -3.26 3.78 -2.46
CA GLY A 37 -1.87 4.25 -2.49
C GLY A 37 -0.91 3.18 -3.00
N ALA A 38 -1.04 1.94 -2.51
CA ALA A 38 -0.25 0.83 -3.03
C ALA A 38 -0.45 0.64 -4.54
N CYS A 39 -1.68 0.76 -5.05
CA CYS A 39 -1.97 0.72 -6.49
C CYS A 39 -1.40 1.88 -7.31
N ARG A 40 -0.79 2.90 -6.69
CA ARG A 40 -0.04 3.94 -7.41
C ARG A 40 1.45 3.64 -7.45
N GLU A 41 1.97 2.97 -6.43
CA GLU A 41 3.42 2.78 -6.23
C GLU A 41 3.94 1.40 -6.67
N PHE A 42 3.12 0.36 -6.57
CA PHE A 42 3.50 -1.02 -6.90
C PHE A 42 3.02 -1.41 -8.29
N PHE A 43 3.53 -2.50 -8.88
CA PHE A 43 3.09 -2.99 -10.18
C PHE A 43 1.88 -3.92 -10.10
N THR A 44 1.86 -4.77 -9.08
CA THR A 44 0.77 -5.70 -8.79
C THR A 44 0.29 -5.46 -7.39
N VAL A 45 -1.02 -5.28 -7.22
CA VAL A 45 -1.67 -5.10 -5.93
C VAL A 45 -2.94 -5.93 -5.86
N LEU A 46 -2.99 -6.87 -4.93
CA LEU A 46 -4.16 -7.74 -4.71
C LEU A 46 -4.63 -7.63 -3.27
N GLY A 47 -5.90 -7.32 -3.06
CA GLY A 47 -6.46 -7.15 -1.72
C GLY A 47 -7.81 -7.84 -1.56
N PRO A 48 -8.44 -7.72 -0.39
CA PRO A 48 -9.66 -8.47 -0.12
C PRO A 48 -10.78 -8.08 -1.10
N GLY A 49 -11.26 -9.09 -1.82
CA GLY A 49 -12.18 -8.93 -2.95
C GLY A 49 -11.54 -9.17 -4.33
N SER A 50 -10.23 -9.41 -4.44
CA SER A 50 -9.62 -9.90 -5.69
C SER A 50 -9.92 -11.39 -5.92
N ASP A 51 -9.64 -12.23 -4.94
CA ASP A 51 -9.92 -13.68 -4.91
C ASP A 51 -9.90 -14.22 -3.45
N ARG A 52 -9.96 -15.55 -3.30
CA ARG A 52 -9.95 -16.22 -1.99
C ARG A 52 -8.59 -16.14 -1.29
N ALA A 53 -7.48 -16.15 -2.01
CA ALA A 53 -6.14 -16.15 -1.41
C ALA A 53 -5.87 -14.81 -0.73
N HIS A 54 -6.34 -13.72 -1.32
CA HIS A 54 -6.13 -12.35 -0.84
C HIS A 54 -7.23 -11.86 0.11
N TYR A 55 -8.00 -12.75 0.73
CA TYR A 55 -9.13 -12.38 1.59
C TYR A 55 -8.72 -11.62 2.87
N ASN A 56 -7.48 -11.81 3.33
CA ASN A 56 -7.01 -11.37 4.64
C ASN A 56 -5.77 -10.48 4.62
N HIS A 57 -5.21 -10.15 3.45
CA HIS A 57 -3.99 -9.36 3.30
C HIS A 57 -3.97 -8.55 2.00
N PHE A 58 -3.02 -7.63 1.90
CA PHE A 58 -2.64 -7.00 0.64
C PHE A 58 -1.37 -7.66 0.11
N HIS A 59 -1.42 -8.20 -1.10
CA HIS A 59 -0.23 -8.58 -1.85
C HIS A 59 0.25 -7.38 -2.66
N VAL A 60 1.55 -7.09 -2.60
CA VAL A 60 2.21 -6.07 -3.40
C VAL A 60 3.51 -6.61 -3.99
N ASP A 61 3.79 -6.27 -5.24
CA ASP A 61 5.08 -6.53 -5.87
C ASP A 61 5.41 -5.50 -6.97
N LEU A 62 6.69 -5.46 -7.33
CA LEU A 62 7.24 -4.59 -8.38
C LEU A 62 7.51 -5.36 -9.69
N LEU A 63 6.98 -6.57 -9.85
CA LEU A 63 7.36 -7.42 -10.98
C LEU A 63 6.77 -6.88 -12.29
N ILE A 64 7.63 -6.29 -13.11
CA ILE A 64 7.29 -5.63 -14.38
C ILE A 64 7.04 -6.64 -15.53
N THR A 65 7.06 -7.95 -15.26
CA THR A 65 7.04 -8.99 -16.32
C THR A 65 5.81 -8.93 -17.22
N ASN A 66 4.69 -8.43 -16.72
CA ASN A 66 3.49 -8.21 -17.51
C ASN A 66 3.63 -7.02 -18.48
N VAL A 67 4.34 -5.95 -18.10
CA VAL A 67 4.57 -4.76 -18.96
C VAL A 67 5.42 -5.09 -20.17
N SER A 68 6.46 -5.90 -20.00
CA SER A 68 7.30 -6.37 -21.12
C SER A 68 6.52 -7.21 -22.15
N LYS A 69 5.31 -7.66 -21.80
CA LYS A 69 4.39 -8.42 -22.65
C LYS A 69 3.14 -7.61 -23.05
N GLY A 70 3.11 -6.30 -22.81
CA GLY A 70 1.98 -5.41 -23.12
C GLY A 70 0.86 -5.38 -22.06
N GLY A 71 1.05 -6.03 -20.92
CA GLY A 71 0.16 -5.97 -19.76
C GLY A 71 0.38 -4.72 -18.91
N GLY A 72 -0.69 -4.15 -18.37
CA GLY A 72 -0.61 -2.96 -17.50
C GLY A 72 -0.35 -3.28 -16.03
N HIS A 73 -0.21 -2.22 -15.25
CA HIS A 73 -0.33 -2.24 -13.79
C HIS A 73 -1.56 -3.06 -13.35
N TYR A 74 -1.37 -4.05 -12.47
CA TYR A 74 -2.40 -5.01 -12.08
C TYR A 74 -2.89 -4.75 -10.66
N CYS A 75 -4.00 -4.01 -10.54
CA CYS A 75 -4.61 -3.70 -9.24
C CYS A 75 -6.04 -4.26 -9.13
N ARG A 76 -6.30 -5.12 -8.13
CA ARG A 76 -7.63 -5.72 -7.89
C ARG A 76 -7.93 -5.80 -6.38
N PRO A 77 -9.15 -5.46 -5.93
CA PRO A 77 -10.21 -4.82 -6.71
C PRO A 77 -9.80 -3.42 -7.16
N GLN A 78 -10.37 -2.92 -8.26
CA GLN A 78 -10.10 -1.56 -8.71
C GLN A 78 -10.59 -0.56 -7.65
N PRO A 79 -9.72 0.32 -7.11
CA PRO A 79 -10.13 1.37 -6.21
C PRO A 79 -11.12 2.27 -6.95
N LYS A 80 -12.26 2.56 -6.32
CA LYS A 80 -13.15 3.60 -6.83
C LYS A 80 -12.37 4.93 -6.74
N GLN A 81 -12.38 5.73 -7.80
CA GLN A 81 -11.78 7.06 -7.76
C GLN A 81 -12.41 7.85 -6.60
N GLY A 82 -11.56 8.40 -5.72
CA GLY A 82 -11.99 9.27 -4.64
C GLY A 82 -12.05 8.63 -3.26
N LEU A 83 -10.89 8.57 -2.59
CA LEU A 83 -10.83 8.91 -1.16
C LEU A 83 -10.25 10.32 -0.94
N PHE A 84 -9.57 10.90 -1.94
CA PHE A 84 -9.30 12.35 -2.01
C PHE A 84 -10.44 13.15 -2.65
N ALA A 85 -11.38 12.52 -3.37
CA ALA A 85 -12.42 13.24 -4.13
C ALA A 85 -13.81 13.26 -3.45
N ALA A 86 -14.00 12.48 -2.38
CA ALA A 86 -15.25 12.47 -1.62
C ALA A 86 -14.98 12.04 -0.17
N ALA A 87 -14.15 12.82 0.54
CA ALA A 87 -14.47 13.06 1.94
C ALA A 87 -15.84 13.76 1.90
N ASP A 88 -16.89 13.00 2.15
CA ASP A 88 -18.18 13.58 2.47
C ASP A 88 -17.97 14.53 3.66
N ASP A 89 -18.30 15.78 3.39
CA ASP A 89 -18.25 17.03 4.14
C ASP A 89 -18.83 17.01 5.57
N THR A 90 -19.11 15.83 6.13
CA THR A 90 -19.63 15.64 7.48
C THR A 90 -18.79 14.72 8.37
N SER A 91 -17.67 14.16 7.89
CA SER A 91 -16.77 13.35 8.74
C SER A 91 -15.56 14.15 9.26
N PRO A 92 -15.36 14.31 10.59
CA PRO A 92 -14.19 14.98 11.17
C PRO A 92 -12.88 14.18 11.03
N VAL A 93 -12.91 13.03 10.37
CA VAL A 93 -11.74 12.19 10.08
C VAL A 93 -11.39 12.28 8.59
N SER A 94 -11.28 13.52 8.09
CA SER A 94 -10.75 13.76 6.76
C SER A 94 -9.23 13.84 6.84
N THR A 95 -8.54 12.83 6.30
CA THR A 95 -7.09 12.88 6.08
C THR A 95 -6.71 13.85 4.97
N ALA A 96 -7.67 14.51 4.30
CA ALA A 96 -7.40 15.53 3.29
C ALA A 96 -6.63 16.74 3.86
N SER A 97 -6.70 16.98 5.18
CA SER A 97 -5.89 17.98 5.88
C SER A 97 -4.59 17.44 6.47
N VAL A 98 -4.38 16.12 6.45
CA VAL A 98 -3.11 15.52 6.85
C VAL A 98 -2.17 15.70 5.67
N LYS A 99 -1.30 16.71 5.77
CA LYS A 99 -0.14 16.85 4.89
C LYS A 99 0.53 15.46 4.86
N PRO A 100 0.70 14.82 3.69
CA PRO A 100 1.33 13.52 3.60
C PRO A 100 2.61 13.57 4.44
N ILE A 101 2.77 12.62 5.38
CA ILE A 101 4.05 12.49 6.07
C ILE A 101 5.06 12.30 4.94
N PRO A 102 6.01 13.22 4.75
CA PRO A 102 7.02 13.01 3.74
C PRO A 102 7.69 11.69 4.10
N PHE A 103 7.79 10.77 3.15
CA PHE A 103 8.68 9.63 3.30
C PHE A 103 10.10 10.18 3.22
N THR A 104 10.53 10.91 4.25
CA THR A 104 11.94 11.04 4.57
C THR A 104 12.31 9.70 5.16
N GLY A 105 12.49 8.69 4.30
CA GLY A 105 13.47 7.66 4.63
C GLY A 105 14.72 8.44 5.04
N THR A 106 15.19 8.24 6.26
CA THR A 106 16.44 8.85 6.67
C THR A 106 17.45 8.45 5.60
N THR A 107 18.03 9.45 4.94
CA THR A 107 19.18 9.31 4.02
C THR A 107 20.44 8.86 4.78
N GLU A 108 20.30 8.06 5.83
CA GLU A 108 21.39 7.45 6.59
C GLU A 108 21.73 6.05 6.06
N ALA A 109 20.85 5.43 5.24
CA ALA A 109 21.16 4.18 4.56
C ALA A 109 21.98 4.36 3.25
N ASP A 110 22.40 5.59 2.92
CA ASP A 110 23.32 5.88 1.80
C ASP A 110 24.79 6.02 2.26
N GLN A 111 25.06 5.79 3.55
CA GLN A 111 26.42 5.76 4.12
C GLN A 111 26.65 4.46 4.88
N GLN A 112 26.75 3.35 4.12
CA GLN A 112 27.78 2.31 4.25
C GLN A 112 27.33 1.05 3.50
N MET A 113 27.23 1.13 2.18
CA MET A 113 27.36 -0.06 1.34
C MET A 113 28.85 -0.23 1.07
N PRO A 114 29.54 -1.27 1.57
CA PRO A 114 30.90 -1.53 1.11
C PRO A 114 30.84 -1.74 -0.41
N ALA A 115 31.68 -1.01 -1.14
CA ALA A 115 31.82 -1.18 -2.58
C ALA A 115 32.19 -2.65 -2.86
N TYR A 116 31.25 -3.42 -3.41
CA TYR A 116 31.57 -4.73 -3.97
C TYR A 116 32.27 -4.50 -5.30
N THR A 117 33.60 -4.53 -5.29
CA THR A 117 34.39 -4.56 -6.51
C THR A 117 34.11 -5.89 -7.22
N LEU A 118 33.45 -5.83 -8.38
CA LEU A 118 33.40 -6.96 -9.30
C LEU A 118 34.83 -7.19 -9.83
N GLY A 119 35.47 -8.27 -9.37
CA GLY A 119 36.74 -8.73 -9.93
C GLY A 119 36.58 -9.16 -11.39
N PRO A 120 37.66 -9.13 -12.19
CA PRO A 120 37.58 -9.45 -13.60
C PRO A 120 37.20 -10.93 -13.79
N ALA A 121 36.30 -11.17 -14.73
CA ALA A 121 36.03 -12.51 -15.23
C ALA A 121 37.28 -13.04 -15.94
N HIS A 122 37.81 -14.16 -15.45
CA HIS A 122 38.76 -15.00 -16.17
C HIS A 122 38.01 -16.04 -17.00
#